data_AF-A0A935Z992-F1
#
_entry.id   AF-A0A935Z992-F1
#
_cell.length_a   1.000
_cell.length_b   1.000
_cell.length_c   1.000
_cell.angle_alpha   90.00
_cell.angle_beta   90.00
_cell.angle_gamma   90.00
#
_symmetry.space_group_name_H-M   'P 1'
#
loop_
_entity.id
_entity.type
_entity.pdbx_description
1 polymer ?
#
loop_
_entity_poly.entity_id
_entity_poly.type
_entity_poly.pdbx_seq_one_letter_code
_entity_poly.pdbx_strand_id
1 'polypeptide(L)'
;MRALPFRSSVVAPLLVALVACSDSAPPQADVGATDLAFASAHGVLLDFEFDGELTSPSQAPTTLRAQIAAQLMYTVGQLNGQSSVGRMERLEVTNLVATANASGTYDVTYHAKLPVAWGRPTQVPASYTFRVPRDATTAGLDTWVSTYNTTCVGSEGSGADRWSFWYYYRPAVGACVQSPSDTVFAAATVTRSPDNTVGKYPEYDKVWSDGSFNVVAMFGRNESGATADTDAGIRDYNTFVSQVRSYVRSVQPDVTKITETPGLTSTPGVAMPQVTISATLPLLAGELTARTLKVDVMLTGYRIYQDGVTFDTWYSALTPTADMVLYNGHAGLGENVRTLMNKGEIGAGQYTIWMVNGCDTFAYVDPTLANRVSAANGGASPTLYLDTVSNAMPSYFTRTPGGSMTMIRALMDVLAPKTYPEIFANIDPLQIVVVTGEEDNTFDKTKTVIPGVPPGGLTDAGADGSSDAGTGTDGSSDAGTGTDGSSDAGLTDAGTTKPDASTPPPAPTGTAPPAPTGTVPPAPTGTAVPAPGAGGEPGNETGCACETAPGTSAGDVSGASFAAFGLVGLFAARRRRTTSDRR
;
A
#
# COMPACT_ATOMS: atom_id res chain seq x y z
N MET A 1 1.34 80.88 54.07
CA MET A 1 1.74 79.46 54.02
C MET A 1 1.22 78.86 52.72
N ARG A 2 2.14 78.23 51.97
CA ARG A 2 2.01 77.26 50.86
C ARG A 2 1.07 77.53 49.66
N ALA A 3 1.74 77.52 48.51
CA ALA A 3 1.36 77.61 47.11
C ALA A 3 0.47 76.44 46.61
N LEU A 4 -0.55 76.72 45.78
CA LEU A 4 -0.69 76.47 44.31
C LEU A 4 -1.03 75.00 43.90
N PRO A 5 -1.66 74.71 42.73
CA PRO A 5 -2.95 75.21 42.25
C PRO A 5 -3.84 74.14 41.55
N PHE A 6 -5.07 74.56 41.27
CA PHE A 6 -6.03 74.02 40.29
C PHE A 6 -5.44 73.64 38.91
N ARG A 7 -6.01 72.60 38.27
CA ARG A 7 -6.28 72.47 36.82
C ARG A 7 -7.31 71.35 36.60
N SER A 8 -8.55 71.68 36.22
CA SER A 8 -9.06 71.88 34.84
C SER A 8 -9.53 70.56 34.21
N SER A 9 -10.83 70.31 34.31
CA SER A 9 -11.54 69.27 33.56
C SER A 9 -11.79 69.75 32.12
N VAL A 10 -11.35 68.97 31.15
CA VAL A 10 -11.73 69.10 29.73
C VAL A 10 -12.66 67.94 29.41
N VAL A 11 -13.88 68.26 28.98
CA VAL A 11 -14.86 67.32 28.42
C VAL A 11 -14.55 67.17 26.93
N ALA A 12 -14.29 65.94 26.48
CA ALA A 12 -14.17 65.60 25.06
C ALA A 12 -15.40 64.76 24.64
N PRO A 13 -15.95 64.98 23.43
CA PRO A 13 -17.14 64.28 22.95
C PRO A 13 -16.78 62.89 22.40
N LEU A 14 -17.60 61.90 22.74
CA LEU A 14 -17.49 60.52 22.30
C LEU A 14 -18.01 60.40 20.86
N LEU A 15 -17.10 60.24 19.89
CA LEU A 15 -17.45 59.80 18.53
C LEU A 15 -17.70 58.28 18.54
N VAL A 16 -18.91 57.86 18.17
CA VAL A 16 -19.25 56.46 17.91
C VAL A 16 -18.84 56.12 16.48
N ALA A 17 -17.76 55.35 16.33
CA ALA A 17 -17.37 54.73 15.07
C ALA A 17 -18.03 53.35 14.98
N LEU A 18 -18.93 53.18 14.01
CA LEU A 18 -19.42 51.87 13.56
C LEU A 18 -18.27 51.16 12.82
N VAL A 19 -17.60 50.23 13.50
CA VAL A 19 -16.68 49.28 12.86
C VAL A 19 -17.51 48.10 12.39
N ALA A 20 -17.70 47.99 11.07
CA ALA A 20 -18.19 46.77 10.45
C ALA A 20 -17.05 45.73 10.50
N CYS A 21 -17.17 44.75 11.38
CA CYS A 21 -16.30 43.56 11.35
C CYS A 21 -16.69 42.73 10.13
N SER A 22 -15.93 42.85 9.04
CA SER A 22 -15.88 41.78 8.04
C SER A 22 -15.14 40.61 8.66
N ASP A 23 -15.87 39.57 9.05
CA ASP A 23 -15.31 38.26 9.42
C ASP A 23 -14.70 37.62 8.17
N SER A 24 -13.48 38.05 7.82
CA SER A 24 -12.60 37.28 6.97
C SER A 24 -12.02 36.19 7.86
N ALA A 25 -12.66 35.02 7.87
CA ALA A 25 -12.07 33.82 8.42
C ALA A 25 -10.66 33.67 7.83
N PRO A 26 -9.61 33.42 8.65
CA PRO A 26 -8.30 33.14 8.10
C PRO A 26 -8.39 31.95 7.14
N PRO A 27 -7.62 31.91 6.05
CA PRO A 27 -7.51 30.71 5.24
C PRO A 27 -7.16 29.56 6.19
N GLN A 28 -8.05 28.58 6.30
CA GLN A 28 -7.67 27.29 6.89
C GLN A 28 -6.49 26.82 6.07
N ALA A 29 -5.34 26.66 6.73
CA ALA A 29 -4.14 26.12 6.11
C ALA A 29 -4.52 24.84 5.38
N ASP A 30 -4.24 24.79 4.07
CA ASP A 30 -4.20 23.55 3.33
C ASP A 30 -3.39 22.55 4.18
N VAL A 31 -3.98 21.38 4.44
CA VAL A 31 -3.26 20.29 5.06
C VAL A 31 -2.12 19.99 4.09
N GLY A 32 -0.92 20.44 4.45
CA GLY A 32 0.17 20.71 3.51
C GLY A 32 0.39 19.58 2.54
N ALA A 33 0.22 19.88 1.26
CA ALA A 33 0.73 19.09 0.15
C ALA A 33 2.26 19.04 0.28
N THR A 34 2.78 18.12 1.08
CA THR A 34 4.14 17.63 0.86
C THR A 34 4.05 16.70 -0.33
N ASP A 35 4.48 17.13 -1.50
CA ASP A 35 4.56 16.28 -2.69
C ASP A 35 5.37 15.03 -2.33
N LEU A 36 4.70 13.89 -2.13
CA LEU A 36 5.37 12.62 -1.85
C LEU A 36 5.62 11.96 -3.19
N ALA A 37 6.89 11.70 -3.49
CA ALA A 37 7.25 11.04 -4.73
C ALA A 37 6.54 9.70 -4.88
N PHE A 38 6.38 9.29 -6.13
CA PHE A 38 5.75 8.06 -6.54
C PHE A 38 6.65 7.30 -7.51
N ALA A 39 7.02 6.08 -7.14
CA ALA A 39 7.68 5.15 -8.04
C ALA A 39 6.95 3.81 -8.09
N SER A 40 6.89 3.24 -9.30
CA SER A 40 6.33 1.91 -9.57
C SER A 40 6.95 1.31 -10.83
N ALA A 41 6.95 -0.02 -10.92
CA ALA A 41 7.31 -0.72 -12.16
C ALA A 41 6.15 -0.79 -13.17
N HIS A 42 4.91 -0.76 -12.66
CA HIS A 42 3.69 -1.06 -13.43
C HIS A 42 2.63 0.03 -13.34
N GLY A 43 2.82 1.02 -12.46
CA GLY A 43 1.93 2.17 -12.29
C GLY A 43 2.56 3.49 -12.76
N VAL A 44 1.72 4.48 -13.00
CA VAL A 44 2.07 5.89 -13.12
C VAL A 44 1.13 6.71 -12.25
N LEU A 45 1.62 7.74 -11.56
CA LEU A 45 0.76 8.68 -10.86
C LEU A 45 0.18 9.72 -11.83
N LEU A 46 -1.13 9.86 -11.81
CA LEU A 46 -1.88 10.83 -12.58
C LEU A 46 -2.64 11.77 -11.64
N ASP A 47 -2.82 13.02 -12.04
CA ASP A 47 -3.71 13.96 -11.36
C ASP A 47 -5.04 14.04 -12.12
N PHE A 48 -6.13 13.77 -11.40
CA PHE A 48 -7.49 13.88 -11.91
C PHE A 48 -8.13 15.12 -11.30
N GLU A 49 -8.32 16.15 -12.12
CA GLU A 49 -8.92 17.42 -11.71
C GLU A 49 -10.34 17.56 -12.26
N PHE A 50 -11.32 17.77 -11.38
CA PHE A 50 -12.73 17.86 -11.75
C PHE A 50 -13.53 18.75 -10.82
N ASP A 51 -14.65 19.25 -11.33
CA ASP A 51 -15.69 19.85 -10.51
C ASP A 51 -16.71 18.79 -10.12
N GLY A 52 -17.09 18.80 -8.85
CA GLY A 52 -18.06 17.89 -8.26
C GLY A 52 -19.19 18.63 -7.58
N GLU A 53 -20.24 17.87 -7.28
CA GLU A 53 -21.40 18.37 -6.55
C GLU A 53 -21.94 17.28 -5.60
N LEU A 54 -22.62 17.69 -4.54
CA LEU A 54 -23.40 16.80 -3.68
C LEU A 54 -24.54 17.53 -2.99
N THR A 55 -25.52 16.77 -2.47
CA THR A 55 -26.53 17.29 -1.55
C THR A 55 -26.13 17.01 -0.10
N SER A 56 -26.21 18.04 0.76
CA SER A 56 -25.83 17.96 2.17
C SER A 56 -26.92 18.51 3.09
N PRO A 57 -27.10 17.98 4.31
CA PRO A 57 -27.95 18.58 5.35
C PRO A 57 -27.24 19.72 6.09
N SER A 58 -25.98 20.04 5.74
CA SER A 58 -25.14 21.01 6.45
C SER A 58 -24.43 21.93 5.47
N GLN A 59 -24.08 23.12 5.95
CA GLN A 59 -23.14 24.04 5.28
C GLN A 59 -21.80 24.12 6.03
N ALA A 60 -21.62 23.35 7.11
CA ALA A 60 -20.41 23.37 7.90
C ALA A 60 -19.24 22.76 7.10
N PRO A 61 -18.12 23.49 6.88
CA PRO A 61 -17.03 23.01 6.03
C PRO A 61 -16.46 21.65 6.42
N THR A 62 -16.37 21.35 7.72
CA THR A 62 -15.89 20.05 8.22
C THR A 62 -16.82 18.90 7.85
N THR A 63 -18.13 19.09 8.01
CA THR A 63 -19.15 18.12 7.59
C THR A 63 -19.14 17.93 6.08
N LEU A 64 -19.07 19.02 5.32
CA LEU A 64 -19.01 18.97 3.86
C LEU A 64 -17.80 18.20 3.36
N ARG A 65 -16.60 18.47 3.90
CA ARG A 65 -15.38 17.73 3.54
C ARG A 65 -15.49 16.23 3.85
N ALA A 66 -16.06 15.87 5.00
CA ALA A 66 -16.30 14.47 5.34
C ALA A 66 -17.27 13.77 4.38
N GLN A 67 -18.33 14.46 3.95
CA GLN A 67 -19.29 13.93 2.98
C GLN A 67 -18.70 13.84 1.56
N ILE A 68 -17.89 14.82 1.13
CA ILE A 68 -17.16 14.76 -0.15
C ILE A 68 -16.20 13.57 -0.13
N ALA A 69 -15.43 13.38 0.95
CA ALA A 69 -14.56 12.22 1.07
C ALA A 69 -15.35 10.90 0.99
N ALA A 70 -16.47 10.79 1.70
CA ALA A 70 -17.34 9.61 1.65
C ALA A 70 -17.93 9.35 0.26
N GLN A 71 -18.37 10.40 -0.45
CA GLN A 71 -18.82 10.32 -1.84
C GLN A 71 -17.69 9.83 -2.76
N LEU A 72 -16.50 10.40 -2.62
CA LEU A 72 -15.35 10.09 -3.46
C LEU A 72 -14.69 8.74 -3.14
N MET A 73 -15.03 8.07 -2.03
CA MET A 73 -14.65 6.68 -1.82
C MET A 73 -15.17 5.75 -2.94
N TYR A 74 -16.29 6.08 -3.60
CA TYR A 74 -16.77 5.31 -4.77
C TYR A 74 -15.80 5.36 -5.96
N THR A 75 -14.90 6.34 -6.01
CA THR A 75 -13.84 6.37 -7.02
C THR A 75 -12.87 5.19 -6.87
N VAL A 76 -12.67 4.66 -5.65
CA VAL A 76 -11.79 3.50 -5.41
C VAL A 76 -12.29 2.29 -6.19
N GLY A 77 -13.56 1.89 -6.00
CA GLY A 77 -14.12 0.76 -6.76
C GLY A 77 -14.16 1.03 -8.26
N GLN A 78 -14.57 2.24 -8.65
CA GLN A 78 -14.66 2.59 -10.07
C GLN A 78 -13.29 2.53 -10.77
N LEU A 79 -12.22 3.02 -10.13
CA LEU A 79 -10.85 2.98 -10.64
C LEU A 79 -10.27 1.56 -10.57
N ASN A 80 -10.62 0.76 -9.56
CA ASN A 80 -10.18 -0.63 -9.44
C ASN A 80 -10.65 -1.45 -10.67
N GLY A 81 -11.86 -1.18 -11.18
CA GLY A 81 -12.34 -1.73 -12.45
C GLY A 81 -11.49 -1.38 -13.68
N GLN A 82 -10.54 -0.45 -13.56
CA GLN A 82 -9.58 -0.04 -14.57
C GLN A 82 -8.13 -0.31 -14.14
N SER A 83 -7.92 -1.24 -13.20
CA SER A 83 -6.59 -1.58 -12.67
C SER A 83 -5.87 -0.37 -12.07
N SER A 84 -6.59 0.47 -11.33
CA SER A 84 -6.06 1.73 -10.78
C SER A 84 -6.71 2.05 -9.44
N VAL A 85 -6.13 2.95 -8.65
CA VAL A 85 -6.78 3.43 -7.42
C VAL A 85 -6.42 4.87 -7.09
N GLY A 86 -7.36 5.59 -6.48
CA GLY A 86 -7.16 6.95 -5.99
C GLY A 86 -6.42 6.98 -4.65
N ARG A 87 -5.57 7.99 -4.48
CA ARG A 87 -4.83 8.30 -3.26
C ARG A 87 -5.66 9.22 -2.36
N MET A 88 -6.59 8.62 -1.62
CA MET A 88 -7.67 9.36 -0.95
C MET A 88 -7.19 10.33 0.15
N GLU A 89 -6.07 10.04 0.81
CA GLU A 89 -5.47 10.92 1.81
C GLU A 89 -4.86 12.20 1.20
N ARG A 90 -4.59 12.19 -0.11
CA ARG A 90 -4.10 13.33 -0.89
C ARG A 90 -5.16 13.99 -1.75
N LEU A 91 -6.43 13.66 -1.52
CA LEU A 91 -7.53 14.36 -2.13
C LEU A 91 -7.52 15.83 -1.69
N GLU A 92 -7.31 16.73 -2.64
CA GLU A 92 -7.46 18.16 -2.42
C GLU A 92 -8.90 18.58 -2.78
N VAL A 93 -9.53 19.34 -1.90
CA VAL A 93 -10.88 19.89 -2.13
C VAL A 93 -10.85 21.39 -1.89
N THR A 94 -11.16 22.14 -2.94
CA THR A 94 -11.18 23.61 -2.97
C THR A 94 -12.50 24.12 -3.55
N ASN A 95 -12.68 25.45 -3.60
CA ASN A 95 -13.87 26.10 -4.17
C ASN A 95 -15.21 25.57 -3.60
N LEU A 96 -15.22 25.26 -2.30
CA LEU A 96 -16.37 24.68 -1.62
C LEU A 96 -17.47 25.73 -1.42
N VAL A 97 -18.61 25.55 -2.08
CA VAL A 97 -19.76 26.46 -2.00
C VAL A 97 -21.01 25.64 -1.66
N ALA A 98 -21.75 26.08 -0.65
CA ALA A 98 -23.03 25.48 -0.25
C ALA A 98 -24.17 26.49 -0.43
N THR A 99 -25.21 26.09 -1.16
CA THR A 99 -26.38 26.93 -1.44
C THR A 99 -27.64 26.23 -0.94
N ALA A 100 -28.43 26.90 -0.09
CA ALA A 100 -29.67 26.34 0.41
C ALA A 100 -30.66 26.06 -0.74
N ASN A 101 -31.29 24.89 -0.72
CA ASN A 101 -32.30 24.48 -1.70
C ASN A 101 -33.71 24.42 -1.08
N ALA A 102 -34.73 24.25 -1.93
CA ALA A 102 -36.14 24.30 -1.52
C ALA A 102 -36.54 23.19 -0.53
N SER A 103 -35.77 22.10 -0.49
CA SER A 103 -35.96 20.95 0.42
C SER A 103 -35.37 21.17 1.81
N GLY A 104 -34.79 22.33 2.10
CA GLY A 104 -34.15 22.62 3.39
C GLY A 104 -32.78 21.94 3.56
N THR A 105 -32.21 21.45 2.46
CA THR A 105 -30.83 20.94 2.36
C THR A 105 -29.96 21.95 1.61
N TYR A 106 -28.70 21.60 1.35
CA TYR A 106 -27.75 22.43 0.60
C TYR A 106 -27.28 21.70 -0.64
N ASP A 107 -27.32 22.38 -1.78
CA ASP A 107 -26.60 21.99 -2.99
C ASP A 107 -25.17 22.49 -2.84
N VAL A 108 -24.22 21.55 -2.88
CA VAL A 108 -22.81 21.81 -2.61
C VAL A 108 -22.04 21.59 -3.90
N THR A 109 -21.21 22.55 -4.29
CA THR A 109 -20.25 22.39 -5.39
C THR A 109 -18.83 22.50 -4.85
N TYR A 110 -17.90 21.80 -5.48
CA TYR A 110 -16.50 21.81 -5.11
C TYR A 110 -15.61 21.53 -6.32
N HIS A 111 -14.35 21.92 -6.22
CA HIS A 111 -13.29 21.48 -7.10
C HIS A 111 -12.44 20.43 -6.39
N ALA A 112 -12.06 19.37 -7.08
CA ALA A 112 -11.24 18.29 -6.54
C ALA A 112 -10.05 17.97 -7.43
N LYS A 113 -8.90 17.75 -6.80
CA LYS A 113 -7.71 17.14 -7.40
C LYS A 113 -7.44 15.82 -6.69
N LEU A 114 -7.56 14.72 -7.41
CA LEU A 114 -7.34 13.37 -6.89
C LEU A 114 -6.13 12.74 -7.57
N PRO A 115 -5.03 12.47 -6.85
CA PRO A 115 -3.94 11.66 -7.38
C PRO A 115 -4.40 10.20 -7.55
N VAL A 116 -4.03 9.58 -8.66
CA VAL A 116 -4.45 8.22 -9.04
C VAL A 116 -3.24 7.42 -9.47
N ALA A 117 -2.98 6.30 -8.79
CA ALA A 117 -2.06 5.29 -9.27
C ALA A 117 -2.72 4.54 -10.43
N TRP A 118 -2.29 4.85 -11.64
CA TRP A 118 -2.85 4.31 -12.88
C TRP A 118 -2.05 3.11 -13.38
N GLY A 119 -2.69 1.95 -13.44
CA GLY A 119 -2.04 0.69 -13.77
C GLY A 119 -1.78 0.41 -15.25
N ARG A 120 -2.08 1.39 -16.13
CA ARG A 120 -1.88 1.25 -17.57
C ARG A 120 -1.00 2.40 -18.07
N PRO A 121 0.30 2.42 -17.74
CA PRO A 121 1.17 3.57 -17.96
C PRO A 121 1.35 3.95 -19.44
N THR A 122 1.03 3.04 -20.36
CA THR A 122 1.04 3.27 -21.82
C THR A 122 -0.32 3.65 -22.39
N GLN A 123 -1.39 3.63 -21.59
CA GLN A 123 -2.77 3.93 -21.98
C GLN A 123 -3.37 4.94 -21.00
N VAL A 124 -2.78 6.14 -20.95
CA VAL A 124 -3.27 7.25 -20.13
C VAL A 124 -4.40 7.96 -20.88
N PRO A 125 -5.62 8.03 -20.32
CA PRO A 125 -6.71 8.78 -20.93
C PRO A 125 -6.47 10.28 -20.80
N ALA A 126 -6.94 11.09 -21.75
CA ALA A 126 -6.92 12.55 -21.62
C ALA A 126 -8.00 13.08 -20.66
N SER A 127 -9.07 12.30 -20.48
CA SER A 127 -10.20 12.63 -19.61
C SER A 127 -10.80 11.38 -19.00
N TYR A 128 -11.40 11.52 -17.83
CA TYR A 128 -12.13 10.44 -17.16
C TYR A 128 -13.47 10.96 -16.65
N THR A 129 -14.47 10.09 -16.49
CA THR A 129 -15.75 10.50 -15.89
C THR A 129 -16.01 9.68 -14.64
N PHE A 130 -15.92 10.32 -13.48
CA PHE A 130 -16.38 9.73 -12.23
C PHE A 130 -17.90 9.74 -12.19
N ARG A 131 -18.48 8.64 -11.70
CA ARG A 131 -19.91 8.49 -11.48
C ARG A 131 -20.11 8.22 -10.00
N VAL A 132 -20.53 9.22 -9.25
CA VAL A 132 -20.61 9.14 -7.79
C VAL A 132 -22.01 9.50 -7.29
N PRO A 133 -22.43 9.04 -6.09
CA PRO A 133 -23.75 9.34 -5.56
C PRO A 133 -23.93 10.84 -5.37
N ARG A 134 -25.04 11.43 -5.84
CA ARG A 134 -25.37 12.84 -5.62
C ARG A 134 -25.70 13.15 -4.16
N ASP A 135 -26.42 12.24 -3.51
CA ASP A 135 -26.76 12.37 -2.10
C ASP A 135 -25.76 11.57 -1.24
N ALA A 136 -24.82 12.30 -0.61
CA ALA A 136 -23.81 11.74 0.28
C ALA A 136 -24.25 11.71 1.75
N THR A 137 -25.56 11.87 2.02
CA THR A 137 -26.11 11.58 3.36
C THR A 137 -26.15 10.08 3.61
N THR A 138 -26.28 9.68 4.88
CA THR A 138 -26.50 8.27 5.24
C THR A 138 -27.66 7.65 4.46
N ALA A 139 -28.82 8.32 4.43
CA ALA A 139 -30.02 7.82 3.75
C ALA A 139 -29.86 7.81 2.21
N GLY A 140 -29.15 8.80 1.66
CA GLY A 140 -28.79 8.85 0.25
C GLY A 140 -27.91 7.67 -0.16
N LEU A 141 -26.88 7.36 0.63
CA LEU A 141 -25.99 6.23 0.40
C LEU A 141 -26.72 4.88 0.58
N ASP A 142 -27.61 4.74 1.57
CA ASP A 142 -28.45 3.54 1.70
C ASP A 142 -29.32 3.32 0.45
N THR A 143 -29.93 4.40 -0.06
CA THR A 143 -30.75 4.36 -1.29
C THR A 143 -29.89 4.02 -2.51
N TRP A 144 -28.70 4.62 -2.62
CA TRP A 144 -27.74 4.35 -3.68
C TRP A 144 -27.33 2.88 -3.71
N VAL A 145 -26.96 2.32 -2.57
CA VAL A 145 -26.60 0.90 -2.43
C VAL A 145 -27.77 0.02 -2.82
N SER A 146 -28.97 0.26 -2.28
CA SER A 146 -30.16 -0.52 -2.60
C SER A 146 -30.53 -0.47 -4.09
N THR A 147 -30.19 0.61 -4.79
CA THR A 147 -30.50 0.80 -6.21
C THR A 147 -29.47 0.12 -7.11
N TYR A 148 -28.18 0.17 -6.74
CA TYR A 148 -27.08 -0.15 -7.66
C TYR A 148 -26.23 -1.37 -7.27
N ASN A 149 -26.37 -1.95 -6.08
CA ASN A 149 -25.50 -3.04 -5.62
C ASN A 149 -25.67 -4.39 -6.35
N THR A 150 -26.67 -4.52 -7.23
CA THR A 150 -26.89 -5.72 -8.05
C THR A 150 -26.48 -5.53 -9.51
N THR A 151 -26.44 -4.28 -10.00
CA THR A 151 -26.26 -3.96 -11.42
C THR A 151 -24.94 -3.23 -11.70
N CYS A 152 -24.39 -2.54 -10.70
CA CYS A 152 -23.15 -1.76 -10.79
C CYS A 152 -22.04 -2.38 -9.94
N VAL A 153 -21.99 -3.71 -9.84
CA VAL A 153 -20.93 -4.46 -9.17
C VAL A 153 -20.23 -5.40 -10.14
N GLY A 154 -18.97 -5.73 -9.85
CA GLY A 154 -18.29 -6.86 -10.48
C GLY A 154 -18.81 -8.21 -9.97
N SER A 155 -18.33 -9.32 -10.55
CA SER A 155 -18.69 -10.68 -10.12
C SER A 155 -18.38 -10.98 -8.64
N GLU A 156 -17.41 -10.26 -8.07
CA GLU A 156 -16.95 -10.41 -6.69
C GLU A 156 -17.77 -9.58 -5.69
N GLY A 157 -18.66 -8.71 -6.17
CA GLY A 157 -19.37 -7.73 -5.34
C GLY A 157 -20.82 -8.07 -4.99
N SER A 158 -21.30 -9.27 -5.35
CA SER A 158 -22.68 -9.66 -5.04
C SER A 158 -22.91 -9.70 -3.53
N GLY A 159 -23.90 -8.95 -3.04
CA GLY A 159 -24.21 -8.90 -1.60
C GLY A 159 -23.46 -7.82 -0.82
N ALA A 160 -22.73 -6.92 -1.50
CA ALA A 160 -22.13 -5.76 -0.85
C ALA A 160 -23.21 -4.88 -0.19
N ASP A 161 -22.92 -4.46 1.04
CA ASP A 161 -23.73 -3.57 1.85
C ASP A 161 -23.24 -2.12 1.75
N ARG A 162 -23.80 -1.21 2.55
CA ARG A 162 -23.36 0.20 2.55
C ARG A 162 -21.88 0.36 2.89
N TRP A 163 -21.32 -0.53 3.71
CA TRP A 163 -19.94 -0.43 4.18
C TRP A 163 -18.92 -0.88 3.15
N SER A 164 -19.30 -1.78 2.25
CA SER A 164 -18.41 -2.42 1.28
C SER A 164 -18.72 -2.06 -0.17
N PHE A 165 -19.92 -1.57 -0.49
CA PHE A 165 -20.34 -1.35 -1.87
C PHE A 165 -19.46 -0.39 -2.65
N TRP A 166 -18.96 0.68 -2.04
CA TRP A 166 -18.05 1.63 -2.72
C TRP A 166 -16.78 0.96 -3.25
N TYR A 167 -16.30 -0.12 -2.61
CA TYR A 167 -15.13 -0.89 -3.04
C TYR A 167 -15.47 -1.77 -4.25
N TYR A 168 -16.67 -2.37 -4.25
CA TYR A 168 -17.15 -3.24 -5.33
C TYR A 168 -17.83 -2.53 -6.48
N TYR A 169 -18.02 -1.22 -6.36
CA TYR A 169 -18.71 -0.41 -7.34
C TYR A 169 -17.96 -0.40 -8.69
N ARG A 170 -18.63 -0.83 -9.77
CA ARG A 170 -18.09 -0.93 -11.12
C ARG A 170 -19.09 -0.31 -12.11
N PRO A 171 -19.17 1.02 -12.24
CA PRO A 171 -20.21 1.66 -13.05
C PRO A 171 -20.07 1.47 -14.57
N ALA A 172 -18.91 0.99 -15.02
CA ALA A 172 -18.66 0.73 -16.43
C ALA A 172 -19.18 -0.64 -16.90
N VAL A 173 -19.68 -1.50 -16.00
CA VAL A 173 -20.27 -2.80 -16.40
C VAL A 173 -21.57 -2.55 -17.18
N GLY A 174 -21.79 -3.31 -18.26
CA GLY A 174 -22.88 -3.05 -19.19
C GLY A 174 -24.30 -3.11 -18.59
N ALA A 175 -24.47 -3.80 -17.46
CA ALA A 175 -25.75 -3.87 -16.73
C ALA A 175 -26.03 -2.61 -15.88
N CYS A 176 -25.02 -1.78 -15.63
CA CYS A 176 -25.15 -0.61 -14.77
C CYS A 176 -25.74 0.57 -15.55
N VAL A 177 -27.02 0.85 -15.31
CA VAL A 177 -27.70 2.03 -15.84
C VAL A 177 -28.04 2.94 -14.68
N GLN A 178 -27.39 4.10 -14.63
CA GLN A 178 -27.53 5.06 -13.53
C GLN A 178 -28.42 6.24 -13.91
N SER A 179 -29.22 6.71 -12.98
CA SER A 179 -30.08 7.87 -13.19
C SER A 179 -29.28 9.18 -13.11
N PRO A 180 -29.50 10.14 -14.01
CA PRO A 180 -28.96 11.50 -13.83
C PRO A 180 -29.44 12.20 -12.56
N SER A 181 -30.58 11.79 -11.99
CA SER A 181 -31.14 12.40 -10.78
C SER A 181 -30.41 12.01 -9.50
N ASP A 182 -29.79 10.82 -9.45
CA ASP A 182 -29.09 10.33 -8.27
C ASP A 182 -27.56 10.26 -8.46
N THR A 183 -27.08 10.48 -9.69
CA THR A 183 -25.67 10.36 -10.05
C THR A 183 -25.08 11.71 -10.43
N VAL A 184 -23.86 11.95 -9.97
CA VAL A 184 -22.99 13.03 -10.41
C VAL A 184 -22.01 12.47 -11.43
N PHE A 185 -22.00 13.05 -12.63
CA PHE A 185 -21.07 12.71 -13.70
C PHE A 185 -19.97 13.76 -13.74
N ALA A 186 -18.93 13.58 -12.91
CA ALA A 186 -17.82 14.52 -12.82
C ALA A 186 -16.78 14.21 -13.89
N ALA A 187 -16.66 15.10 -14.87
CA ALA A 187 -15.64 15.00 -15.92
C ALA A 187 -14.30 15.52 -15.39
N ALA A 188 -13.32 14.62 -15.29
CA ALA A 188 -11.97 14.91 -14.89
C ALA A 188 -11.05 15.13 -16.10
N THR A 189 -10.26 16.19 -16.01
CA THR A 189 -9.04 16.35 -16.81
C THR A 189 -7.95 15.49 -16.19
N VAL A 190 -7.27 14.69 -17.02
CA VAL A 190 -6.24 13.77 -16.56
C VAL A 190 -4.88 14.26 -17.04
N THR A 191 -3.98 14.48 -16.10
CA THR A 191 -2.59 14.85 -16.39
C THR A 191 -1.62 13.91 -15.67
N ARG A 192 -0.38 13.83 -16.16
CA ARG A 192 0.67 13.10 -15.44
C ARG A 192 1.15 13.96 -14.28
N SER A 193 1.13 13.41 -13.06
CA SER A 193 1.61 14.12 -11.87
C SER A 193 3.13 14.37 -11.96
N PRO A 194 3.62 15.53 -11.49
CA PRO A 194 5.05 15.81 -11.39
C PRO A 194 5.76 14.94 -10.34
N ASP A 195 5.02 14.28 -9.44
CA ASP A 195 5.59 13.50 -8.33
C ASP A 195 6.10 12.12 -8.78
N ASN A 196 5.93 11.75 -10.05
CA ASN A 196 6.52 10.53 -10.57
C ASN A 196 8.05 10.61 -10.56
N THR A 197 8.68 9.67 -9.87
CA THR A 197 10.13 9.50 -9.81
C THR A 197 10.58 8.25 -10.55
N VAL A 198 11.87 8.21 -10.87
CA VAL A 198 12.51 7.09 -11.55
C VAL A 198 13.90 6.84 -10.99
N GLY A 199 14.36 5.60 -11.02
CA GLY A 199 15.75 5.25 -10.73
C GLY A 199 16.17 5.38 -9.26
N LYS A 200 15.20 5.46 -8.35
CA LYS A 200 15.42 5.67 -6.92
C LYS A 200 15.58 4.35 -6.18
N TYR A 201 16.56 4.32 -5.29
CA TYR A 201 16.94 3.15 -4.50
C TYR A 201 16.31 3.25 -3.10
N PRO A 202 16.02 2.11 -2.45
CA PRO A 202 15.99 2.06 -0.99
C PRO A 202 17.31 2.57 -0.38
N GLU A 203 17.28 3.07 0.85
CA GLU A 203 18.50 3.46 1.58
C GLU A 203 19.24 2.23 2.12
N TYR A 204 19.87 1.47 1.21
CA TYR A 204 20.60 0.24 1.53
C TYR A 204 21.66 0.42 2.63
N ASP A 205 22.34 1.57 2.63
CA ASP A 205 23.33 1.92 3.65
C ASP A 205 22.70 2.15 5.02
N LYS A 206 21.51 2.75 5.09
CA LYS A 206 20.76 2.92 6.34
C LYS A 206 20.20 1.59 6.86
N VAL A 207 19.66 0.75 5.98
CA VAL A 207 19.16 -0.61 6.32
C VAL A 207 20.23 -1.49 6.95
N TRP A 208 21.51 -1.29 6.61
CA TRP A 208 22.62 -2.09 7.12
C TRP A 208 23.54 -1.33 8.09
N SER A 209 23.11 -0.15 8.54
CA SER A 209 23.95 0.78 9.30
C SER A 209 24.38 0.24 10.66
N ASP A 210 23.55 -0.58 11.31
CA ASP A 210 23.84 -1.23 12.59
C ASP A 210 24.42 -2.66 12.44
N GLY A 211 24.64 -3.10 11.19
CA GLY A 211 25.12 -4.45 10.87
C GLY A 211 24.05 -5.55 10.98
N SER A 212 22.79 -5.19 11.21
CA SER A 212 21.64 -6.09 11.20
C SER A 212 20.66 -5.68 10.11
N PHE A 213 19.95 -6.64 9.53
CA PHE A 213 18.74 -6.39 8.76
C PHE A 213 17.58 -7.07 9.49
N ASN A 214 16.77 -6.26 10.16
CA ASN A 214 15.67 -6.65 11.02
C ASN A 214 14.34 -6.50 10.29
N VAL A 215 13.69 -7.63 10.02
CA VAL A 215 12.40 -7.72 9.35
C VAL A 215 11.32 -8.14 10.35
N VAL A 216 10.27 -7.33 10.45
CA VAL A 216 9.07 -7.63 11.25
C VAL A 216 7.91 -7.89 10.31
N ALA A 217 7.48 -9.14 10.19
CA ALA A 217 6.44 -9.57 9.26
C ALA A 217 5.17 -10.05 9.97
N MET A 218 4.01 -9.63 9.48
CA MET A 218 2.70 -9.95 10.04
C MET A 218 1.80 -10.53 8.96
N PHE A 219 1.10 -11.62 9.29
CA PHE A 219 0.19 -12.30 8.39
C PHE A 219 -1.21 -12.34 9.00
N GLY A 220 -2.20 -11.76 8.34
CA GLY A 220 -3.60 -11.80 8.76
C GLY A 220 -4.27 -13.11 8.37
N ARG A 221 -5.15 -13.64 9.21
CA ARG A 221 -6.05 -14.74 8.80
C ARG A 221 -7.06 -14.22 7.78
N ASN A 222 -7.48 -15.10 6.87
CA ASN A 222 -8.51 -14.76 5.89
C ASN A 222 -9.91 -14.80 6.51
N GLU A 223 -10.18 -15.79 7.35
CA GLU A 223 -11.46 -15.93 8.04
C GLU A 223 -11.33 -15.68 9.55
N SER A 224 -12.38 -15.09 10.13
CA SER A 224 -12.49 -14.91 11.57
C SER A 224 -12.54 -16.26 12.28
N GLY A 225 -11.69 -16.44 13.30
CA GLY A 225 -11.63 -17.68 14.07
C GLY A 225 -10.97 -18.86 13.34
N ALA A 226 -10.43 -18.67 12.13
CA ALA A 226 -9.75 -19.72 11.39
C ALA A 226 -8.61 -20.36 12.19
N THR A 227 -8.52 -21.68 12.13
CA THR A 227 -7.46 -22.48 12.79
C THR A 227 -6.81 -23.52 11.87
N ALA A 228 -7.39 -23.75 10.70
CA ALA A 228 -6.94 -24.77 9.76
C ALA A 228 -6.03 -24.18 8.68
N ASP A 229 -5.07 -24.98 8.22
CA ASP A 229 -4.18 -24.64 7.10
C ASP A 229 -4.91 -24.53 5.74
N THR A 230 -6.24 -24.64 5.69
CA THR A 230 -7.02 -24.32 4.49
C THR A 230 -7.30 -22.83 4.36
N ASP A 231 -7.24 -22.07 5.47
CA ASP A 231 -7.36 -20.61 5.46
C ASP A 231 -6.22 -19.99 4.64
N ALA A 232 -6.55 -19.06 3.76
CA ALA A 232 -5.58 -18.47 2.84
C ALA A 232 -4.46 -17.72 3.57
N GLY A 233 -4.77 -17.01 4.66
CA GLY A 233 -3.80 -16.29 5.46
C GLY A 233 -2.88 -17.20 6.27
N ILE A 234 -3.41 -18.30 6.81
CA ILE A 234 -2.58 -19.32 7.50
C ILE A 234 -1.62 -19.99 6.50
N ARG A 235 -2.08 -20.31 5.28
CA ARG A 235 -1.20 -20.85 4.22
C ARG A 235 -0.14 -19.86 3.80
N ASP A 236 -0.50 -18.60 3.65
CA ASP A 236 0.41 -17.51 3.30
C ASP A 236 1.54 -17.41 4.34
N TYR A 237 1.18 -17.32 5.62
CA TYR A 237 2.12 -17.37 6.75
C TYR A 237 3.05 -18.58 6.70
N ASN A 238 2.51 -19.80 6.57
CA ASN A 238 3.31 -21.02 6.49
C ASN A 238 4.27 -21.00 5.28
N THR A 239 3.78 -20.51 4.14
CA THR A 239 4.56 -20.39 2.90
C THR A 239 5.72 -19.41 3.09
N PHE A 240 5.46 -18.24 3.64
CA PHE A 240 6.49 -17.24 3.90
C PHE A 240 7.56 -17.77 4.86
N VAL A 241 7.16 -18.35 5.99
CA VAL A 241 8.11 -18.93 6.96
C VAL A 241 8.99 -19.99 6.28
N SER A 242 8.40 -20.88 5.48
CA SER A 242 9.15 -21.88 4.71
C SER A 242 10.14 -21.24 3.71
N GLN A 243 9.72 -20.20 2.99
CA GLN A 243 10.58 -19.48 2.06
C GLN A 243 11.74 -18.75 2.76
N VAL A 244 11.49 -18.12 3.92
CA VAL A 244 12.54 -17.50 4.74
C VAL A 244 13.54 -18.55 5.20
N ARG A 245 13.09 -19.69 5.75
CA ARG A 245 14.00 -20.78 6.17
C ARG A 245 14.86 -21.28 5.02
N SER A 246 14.25 -21.51 3.86
CA SER A 246 14.97 -21.97 2.66
C SER A 246 15.99 -20.93 2.21
N TYR A 247 15.63 -19.65 2.23
CA TYR A 247 16.51 -18.57 1.81
C TYR A 247 17.68 -18.40 2.79
N VAL A 248 17.41 -18.37 4.09
CA VAL A 248 18.43 -18.24 5.14
C VAL A 248 19.47 -19.37 5.03
N ARG A 249 19.04 -20.62 4.83
CA ARG A 249 19.95 -21.76 4.61
C ARG A 249 20.76 -21.66 3.32
N SER A 250 20.25 -20.96 2.32
CA SER A 250 20.96 -20.74 1.06
C SER A 250 22.06 -19.68 1.18
N VAL A 251 21.84 -18.65 2.00
CA VAL A 251 22.80 -17.54 2.19
C VAL A 251 23.73 -17.77 3.38
N GLN A 252 23.39 -18.68 4.29
CA GLN A 252 24.24 -19.13 5.39
C GLN A 252 24.30 -20.67 5.39
N PRO A 253 25.31 -21.29 4.75
CA PRO A 253 25.45 -22.75 4.72
C PRO A 253 25.90 -23.36 6.06
N ASP A 254 26.53 -22.59 6.95
CA ASP A 254 26.86 -23.05 8.30
C ASP A 254 25.62 -22.98 9.21
N VAL A 255 24.95 -24.12 9.37
CA VAL A 255 23.74 -24.23 10.19
C VAL A 255 23.95 -23.85 11.67
N THR A 256 25.19 -23.86 12.16
CA THR A 256 25.49 -23.41 13.54
C THR A 256 25.39 -21.90 13.71
N LYS A 257 25.34 -21.16 12.60
CA LYS A 257 25.13 -19.71 12.54
C LYS A 257 23.68 -19.32 12.31
N ILE A 258 22.77 -20.29 12.25
CA ILE A 258 21.33 -20.08 12.10
C ILE A 258 20.65 -20.38 13.43
N THR A 259 19.77 -19.48 13.87
CA THR A 259 18.87 -19.69 15.01
C THR A 259 17.43 -19.62 14.53
N GLU A 260 16.63 -20.64 14.84
CA GLU A 260 15.19 -20.70 14.56
C GLU A 260 14.44 -20.89 15.89
N THR A 261 13.17 -20.47 15.96
CA THR A 261 12.28 -20.81 17.08
C THR A 261 12.32 -22.32 17.35
N PRO A 262 12.57 -22.76 18.61
CA PRO A 262 12.62 -24.17 18.94
C PRO A 262 11.34 -24.92 18.54
N GLY A 263 11.51 -26.06 17.85
CA GLY A 263 10.39 -26.88 17.38
C GLY A 263 9.71 -26.40 16.10
N LEU A 264 10.29 -25.43 15.38
CA LEU A 264 9.72 -24.90 14.14
C LEU A 264 9.50 -25.98 13.07
N THR A 265 8.23 -26.26 12.80
CA THR A 265 7.78 -27.20 11.77
C THR A 265 7.74 -26.55 10.38
N SER A 266 7.40 -27.33 9.34
CA SER A 266 7.16 -26.80 7.99
C SER A 266 5.84 -26.04 7.85
N THR A 267 4.91 -26.23 8.79
CA THR A 267 3.56 -25.64 8.82
C THR A 267 3.25 -25.21 10.26
N PRO A 268 3.89 -24.14 10.75
CA PRO A 268 3.73 -23.68 12.14
C PRO A 268 2.27 -23.33 12.48
N GLY A 269 1.56 -22.68 11.56
CA GLY A 269 0.16 -22.31 11.68
C GLY A 269 -0.19 -21.62 13.00
N VAL A 270 -1.40 -21.87 13.50
CA VAL A 270 -1.88 -21.31 14.78
C VAL A 270 -1.23 -21.93 16.02
N ALA A 271 -0.55 -23.08 15.88
CA ALA A 271 0.15 -23.73 16.99
C ALA A 271 1.48 -23.03 17.33
N MET A 272 2.08 -22.36 16.36
CA MET A 272 3.27 -21.54 16.52
C MET A 272 3.06 -20.21 15.78
N PRO A 273 2.22 -19.31 16.33
CA PRO A 273 1.84 -18.07 15.64
C PRO A 273 2.95 -17.00 15.68
N GLN A 274 4.04 -17.23 16.41
CA GLN A 274 5.20 -16.36 16.44
C GLN A 274 6.45 -17.18 16.13
N VAL A 275 7.22 -16.73 15.14
CA VAL A 275 8.44 -17.39 14.69
C VAL A 275 9.54 -16.36 14.52
N THR A 276 10.73 -16.67 15.01
CA THR A 276 11.95 -15.92 14.74
C THR A 276 12.92 -16.82 13.99
N ILE A 277 13.45 -16.32 12.89
CA ILE A 277 14.55 -16.95 12.14
C ILE A 277 15.65 -15.90 12.01
N SER A 278 16.87 -16.24 12.43
CA SER A 278 18.01 -15.35 12.32
C SER A 278 19.25 -16.10 11.84
N ALA A 279 20.15 -15.38 11.20
CA ALA A 279 21.45 -15.90 10.80
C ALA A 279 22.52 -14.81 10.86
N THR A 280 23.68 -15.16 11.43
CA THR A 280 24.91 -14.41 11.17
C THR A 280 25.35 -14.74 9.76
N LEU A 281 25.57 -13.76 8.90
CA LEU A 281 25.90 -13.95 7.49
C LEU A 281 27.42 -14.10 7.29
N PRO A 282 27.85 -14.82 6.23
CA PRO A 282 29.25 -14.80 5.81
C PRO A 282 29.72 -13.38 5.48
N LEU A 283 30.98 -13.08 5.79
CA LEU A 283 31.60 -11.80 5.42
C LEU A 283 31.65 -11.66 3.90
N LEU A 284 31.25 -10.50 3.39
CA LEU A 284 31.60 -10.12 2.02
C LEU A 284 33.06 -9.72 1.94
N ALA A 285 33.61 -9.76 0.72
CA ALA A 285 34.96 -9.28 0.48
C ALA A 285 35.09 -7.81 0.91
N GLY A 286 35.98 -7.55 1.86
CA GLY A 286 36.20 -6.20 2.43
C GLY A 286 35.41 -5.88 3.70
N GLU A 287 34.47 -6.73 4.12
CA GLU A 287 33.81 -6.58 5.42
C GLU A 287 34.73 -7.02 6.57
N LEU A 288 34.75 -6.23 7.64
CA LEU A 288 35.51 -6.54 8.87
C LEU A 288 34.65 -7.19 9.95
N THR A 289 33.32 -7.04 9.86
CA THR A 289 32.36 -7.48 10.86
C THR A 289 31.23 -8.26 10.22
N ALA A 290 30.84 -9.36 10.87
CA ALA A 290 29.75 -10.19 10.39
C ALA A 290 28.42 -9.43 10.51
N ARG A 291 27.57 -9.57 9.50
CA ARG A 291 26.21 -9.05 9.50
C ARG A 291 25.21 -10.05 10.08
N THR A 292 24.04 -9.57 10.45
CA THR A 292 22.92 -10.42 10.89
C THR A 292 21.68 -10.18 10.02
N LEU A 293 21.01 -11.25 9.60
CA LEU A 293 19.61 -11.18 9.14
C LEU A 293 18.74 -11.70 10.29
N LYS A 294 17.71 -10.94 10.68
CA LYS A 294 16.70 -11.36 11.66
C LYS A 294 15.30 -11.14 11.10
N VAL A 295 14.51 -12.20 11.06
CA VAL A 295 13.13 -12.17 10.57
C VAL A 295 12.21 -12.65 11.68
N ASP A 296 11.46 -11.73 12.27
CA ASP A 296 10.41 -11.99 13.25
C ASP A 296 9.05 -11.98 12.54
N VAL A 297 8.29 -13.07 12.67
CA VAL A 297 7.03 -13.28 11.96
C VAL A 297 5.92 -13.56 12.96
N MET A 298 4.75 -12.93 12.77
CA MET A 298 3.55 -13.19 13.56
C MET A 298 2.32 -13.46 12.69
N LEU A 299 1.63 -14.57 12.96
CA LEU A 299 0.28 -14.85 12.48
C LEU A 299 -0.72 -14.13 13.39
N THR A 300 -1.32 -13.08 12.85
CA THR A 300 -2.34 -12.22 13.46
C THR A 300 -3.74 -12.79 13.26
N GLY A 301 -4.75 -12.20 13.90
CA GLY A 301 -6.15 -12.51 13.67
C GLY A 301 -6.64 -12.02 12.30
N TYR A 302 -7.96 -12.09 12.11
CA TYR A 302 -8.62 -11.48 10.94
C TYR A 302 -8.58 -9.93 11.00
N ARG A 303 -8.70 -9.38 12.22
CA ARG A 303 -8.69 -7.95 12.51
C ARG A 303 -7.61 -7.63 13.54
N ILE A 304 -6.64 -6.80 13.16
CA ILE A 304 -5.45 -6.51 13.99
C ILE A 304 -5.84 -5.87 15.34
N TYR A 305 -6.88 -5.04 15.35
CA TYR A 305 -7.31 -4.36 16.58
C TYR A 305 -7.83 -5.34 17.65
N GLN A 306 -8.13 -6.59 17.27
CA GLN A 306 -8.62 -7.64 18.17
C GLN A 306 -7.51 -8.50 18.76
N ASP A 307 -6.28 -8.44 18.25
CA ASP A 307 -5.17 -9.29 18.71
C ASP A 307 -4.63 -8.91 20.11
N GLY A 308 -4.96 -7.70 20.57
CA GLY A 308 -4.76 -7.25 21.94
C GLY A 308 -3.30 -7.16 22.39
N VAL A 309 -3.09 -7.29 23.71
CA VAL A 309 -1.83 -6.95 24.38
C VAL A 309 -0.63 -7.79 23.92
N THR A 310 -0.84 -9.05 23.52
CA THR A 310 0.24 -9.93 23.08
C THR A 310 0.85 -9.42 21.78
N PHE A 311 0.00 -9.06 20.81
CA PHE A 311 0.45 -8.45 19.56
C PHE A 311 1.09 -7.08 19.83
N ASP A 312 0.43 -6.23 20.62
CA ASP A 312 0.93 -4.88 20.90
C ASP A 312 2.30 -4.88 21.57
N THR A 313 2.53 -5.80 22.52
CA THR A 313 3.82 -5.96 23.19
C THR A 313 4.89 -6.45 22.23
N TRP A 314 4.58 -7.47 21.42
CA TRP A 314 5.51 -8.02 20.43
C TRP A 314 5.90 -6.97 19.38
N TYR A 315 4.91 -6.28 18.82
CA TYR A 315 5.13 -5.31 17.75
C TYR A 315 5.88 -4.07 18.26
N SER A 316 5.53 -3.56 19.45
CA SER A 316 6.21 -2.40 20.06
C SER A 316 7.65 -2.72 20.47
N ALA A 317 7.95 -3.97 20.86
CA ALA A 317 9.31 -4.36 21.21
C ALA A 317 10.26 -4.45 19.99
N LEU A 318 9.72 -4.69 18.78
CA LEU A 318 10.53 -4.95 17.58
C LEU A 318 10.63 -3.76 16.63
N THR A 319 9.58 -2.95 16.55
CA THR A 319 9.50 -1.81 15.60
C THR A 319 10.54 -0.72 15.80
N PRO A 320 11.08 -0.42 17.02
CA PRO A 320 12.11 0.59 17.18
C PRO A 320 13.42 0.34 16.41
N THR A 321 13.71 -0.91 16.06
CA THR A 321 14.94 -1.30 15.34
C THR A 321 14.64 -2.01 14.02
N ALA A 322 13.40 -1.92 13.52
CA ALA A 322 13.00 -2.61 12.31
C ALA A 322 13.43 -1.80 11.07
N ASP A 323 14.21 -2.40 10.19
CA ASP A 323 14.55 -1.82 8.89
C ASP A 323 13.43 -2.07 7.88
N MET A 324 12.68 -3.16 8.07
CA MET A 324 11.52 -3.47 7.27
C MET A 324 10.36 -3.98 8.13
N VAL A 325 9.20 -3.39 7.93
CA VAL A 325 7.93 -3.85 8.51
C VAL A 325 7.03 -4.29 7.36
N LEU A 326 6.51 -5.51 7.46
CA LEU A 326 5.71 -6.18 6.44
C LEU A 326 4.35 -6.56 7.01
N TYR A 327 3.26 -6.15 6.36
CA TYR A 327 1.93 -6.69 6.61
C TYR A 327 1.39 -7.40 5.37
N ASN A 328 0.94 -8.64 5.53
CA ASN A 328 0.28 -9.42 4.50
C ASN A 328 -1.09 -9.87 5.02
N GLY A 329 -2.17 -9.26 4.55
CA GLY A 329 -3.50 -9.64 5.01
C GLY A 329 -4.61 -8.80 4.42
N HIS A 330 -5.81 -8.98 4.96
CA HIS A 330 -6.92 -8.12 4.60
C HIS A 330 -6.62 -6.68 4.99
N ALA A 331 -6.72 -5.76 4.04
CA ALA A 331 -6.71 -4.34 4.37
C ALA A 331 -7.89 -3.95 5.29
N GLY A 332 -8.97 -4.76 5.31
CA GLY A 332 -10.17 -4.50 6.10
C GLY A 332 -10.84 -3.20 5.68
N LEU A 333 -10.89 -2.93 4.36
CA LEU A 333 -11.31 -1.62 3.82
C LEU A 333 -10.51 -0.44 4.42
N GLY A 334 -9.26 -0.73 4.79
CA GLY A 334 -8.31 0.17 5.44
C GLY A 334 -8.32 0.15 6.97
N GLU A 335 -9.21 -0.60 7.63
CA GLU A 335 -9.23 -0.72 9.10
C GLU A 335 -7.93 -1.32 9.64
N ASN A 336 -7.46 -2.43 9.06
CA ASN A 336 -6.23 -3.09 9.50
C ASN A 336 -5.01 -2.21 9.19
N VAL A 337 -4.97 -1.58 8.01
CA VAL A 337 -3.91 -0.65 7.60
C VAL A 337 -3.78 0.50 8.60
N ARG A 338 -4.90 1.18 8.90
CA ARG A 338 -4.92 2.31 9.85
C ARG A 338 -4.65 1.88 11.29
N THR A 339 -5.14 0.72 11.69
CA THR A 339 -4.82 0.15 13.00
C THR A 339 -3.32 -0.05 13.15
N LEU A 340 -2.66 -0.62 12.12
CA LEU A 340 -1.22 -0.87 12.17
C LEU A 340 -0.40 0.43 12.19
N MET A 341 -0.79 1.44 11.40
CA MET A 341 -0.16 2.77 11.41
C MET A 341 -0.22 3.47 12.78
N ASN A 342 -1.14 3.06 13.67
CA ASN A 342 -1.29 3.59 15.03
C ASN A 342 -0.56 2.75 16.10
N LYS A 343 -0.02 1.58 15.75
CA LYS A 343 0.62 0.66 16.71
C LYS A 343 2.15 0.65 16.58
N GLY A 344 2.81 -0.05 17.49
CA GLY A 344 4.27 -0.14 17.55
C GLY A 344 4.92 1.12 18.11
N GLU A 345 6.24 1.10 18.23
CA GLU A 345 7.06 2.23 18.66
C GLU A 345 7.97 2.66 17.51
N ILE A 346 8.26 3.96 17.42
CA ILE A 346 9.16 4.50 16.40
C ILE A 346 10.52 4.76 17.02
N GLY A 347 11.55 4.10 16.50
CA GLY A 347 12.94 4.39 16.84
C GLY A 347 13.36 5.73 16.23
N ALA A 348 13.85 6.66 17.06
CA ALA A 348 14.44 7.89 16.54
C ALA A 348 15.68 7.57 15.71
N GLY A 349 15.78 8.14 14.52
CA GLY A 349 16.85 7.91 13.56
C GLY A 349 16.75 6.61 12.76
N GLN A 350 15.83 5.70 13.10
CA GLN A 350 15.66 4.44 12.38
C GLN A 350 15.01 4.70 11.03
N TYR A 351 15.67 4.28 9.95
CA TYR A 351 15.06 4.20 8.63
C TYR A 351 14.28 2.90 8.51
N THR A 352 13.02 2.99 8.11
CA THR A 352 12.12 1.83 8.00
C THR A 352 11.41 1.84 6.66
N ILE A 353 11.43 0.70 5.97
CA ILE A 353 10.55 0.43 4.84
C ILE A 353 9.29 -0.23 5.37
N TRP A 354 8.16 0.47 5.30
CA TRP A 354 6.86 -0.04 5.74
C TRP A 354 6.05 -0.51 4.54
N MET A 355 6.01 -1.84 4.35
CA MET A 355 5.30 -2.49 3.25
C MET A 355 3.99 -3.09 3.73
N VAL A 356 2.88 -2.63 3.16
CA VAL A 356 1.53 -3.05 3.51
C VAL A 356 0.87 -3.73 2.32
N ASN A 357 0.96 -5.06 2.26
CA ASN A 357 0.30 -5.86 1.26
C ASN A 357 -1.14 -6.19 1.65
N GLY A 358 -2.08 -5.78 0.81
CA GLY A 358 -3.49 -6.06 0.97
C GLY A 358 -4.30 -5.53 -0.21
N CYS A 359 -5.63 -5.60 -0.09
CA CYS A 359 -6.48 -5.09 -1.16
C CYS A 359 -6.44 -3.54 -1.17
N ASP A 360 -5.97 -2.92 -2.26
CA ASP A 360 -5.96 -1.46 -2.52
C ASP A 360 -5.36 -0.58 -1.40
N THR A 361 -4.27 -1.03 -0.77
CA THR A 361 -3.71 -0.35 0.41
C THR A 361 -3.26 1.10 0.14
N PHE A 362 -2.93 1.44 -1.11
CA PHE A 362 -2.62 2.82 -1.52
C PHE A 362 -3.78 3.81 -1.29
N ALA A 363 -5.04 3.34 -1.26
CA ALA A 363 -6.19 4.18 -0.93
C ALA A 363 -6.37 4.43 0.57
N TYR A 364 -5.68 3.67 1.43
CA TYR A 364 -5.92 3.64 2.87
C TYR A 364 -4.76 4.13 3.72
N VAL A 365 -3.56 4.17 3.15
CA VAL A 365 -2.40 4.82 3.80
C VAL A 365 -2.75 6.29 4.00
N ASP A 366 -2.58 6.76 5.23
CA ASP A 366 -2.87 8.14 5.61
C ASP A 366 -1.63 8.70 6.35
N PRO A 367 -1.59 10.00 6.69
CA PRO A 367 -0.36 10.60 7.23
C PRO A 367 -0.04 10.15 8.67
N THR A 368 -0.83 9.26 9.29
CA THR A 368 -0.65 8.87 10.70
C THR A 368 0.74 8.34 10.98
N LEU A 369 1.23 7.37 10.21
CA LEU A 369 2.56 6.78 10.45
C LEU A 369 3.66 7.81 10.20
N ALA A 370 3.57 8.56 9.10
CA ALA A 370 4.51 9.62 8.77
C ALA A 370 4.57 10.70 9.88
N ASN A 371 3.43 11.14 10.41
CA ASN A 371 3.37 12.11 11.51
C ASN A 371 4.04 11.58 12.77
N ARG A 372 3.87 10.28 13.09
CA ARG A 372 4.53 9.64 14.23
C ARG A 372 6.04 9.55 14.02
N VAL A 373 6.48 9.22 12.81
CA VAL A 373 7.91 9.21 12.43
C VAL A 373 8.52 10.60 12.54
N SER A 374 7.86 11.63 12.01
CA SER A 374 8.31 13.01 12.15
C SER A 374 8.41 13.42 13.62
N ALA A 375 7.39 13.13 14.42
CA ALA A 375 7.37 13.46 15.85
C ALA A 375 8.51 12.77 16.64
N ALA A 376 8.78 11.49 16.37
CA ALA A 376 9.88 10.75 16.98
C ALA A 376 11.27 11.32 16.59
N ASN A 377 11.34 12.00 15.45
CA ASN A 377 12.55 12.60 14.90
C ASN A 377 12.58 14.14 15.03
N GLY A 378 11.95 14.69 16.07
CA GLY A 378 12.02 16.12 16.39
C GLY A 378 11.37 17.04 15.34
N GLY A 379 10.41 16.54 14.57
CA GLY A 379 9.72 17.28 13.51
C GLY A 379 10.45 17.28 12.16
N ALA A 380 11.49 16.45 12.00
CA ALA A 380 12.14 16.26 10.70
C ALA A 380 11.16 15.71 9.65
N SER A 381 11.51 15.86 8.35
CA SER A 381 10.72 15.24 7.29
C SER A 381 10.62 13.73 7.55
N PRO A 382 9.40 13.14 7.53
CA PRO A 382 9.24 11.73 7.83
C PRO A 382 9.89 10.82 6.77
N THR A 383 9.99 11.30 5.54
CA THR A 383 10.53 10.62 4.35
C THR A 383 12.00 10.22 4.51
N LEU A 384 12.77 11.02 5.26
CA LEU A 384 14.17 10.71 5.63
C LEU A 384 14.34 9.36 6.34
N TYR A 385 13.27 8.88 6.98
CA TYR A 385 13.23 7.72 7.85
C TYR A 385 12.14 6.71 7.46
N LEU A 386 11.31 6.99 6.46
CA LEU A 386 10.15 6.16 6.14
C LEU A 386 9.87 6.13 4.63
N ASP A 387 10.04 4.94 4.06
CA ASP A 387 9.47 4.60 2.75
C ASP A 387 8.22 3.74 2.95
N THR A 388 7.11 4.13 2.32
CA THR A 388 5.88 3.35 2.36
C THR A 388 5.66 2.61 1.05
N VAL A 389 5.62 1.29 1.11
CA VAL A 389 5.32 0.42 -0.02
C VAL A 389 3.88 -0.10 0.12
N SER A 390 3.05 0.16 -0.89
CA SER A 390 1.62 -0.21 -0.88
C SER A 390 1.19 -0.77 -2.23
N ASN A 391 -0.05 -1.27 -2.32
CA ASN A 391 -0.61 -1.80 -3.55
C ASN A 391 -1.69 -0.85 -4.08
N ALA A 392 -1.56 -0.48 -5.36
CA ALA A 392 -2.61 0.21 -6.08
C ALA A 392 -3.71 -0.73 -6.59
N MET A 393 -3.48 -2.04 -6.55
CA MET A 393 -4.44 -3.09 -6.87
C MET A 393 -4.35 -4.23 -5.85
N PRO A 394 -5.36 -5.12 -5.75
CA PRO A 394 -5.36 -6.08 -4.66
C PRO A 394 -4.19 -7.06 -4.65
N SER A 395 -3.55 -7.20 -3.49
CA SER A 395 -2.61 -8.29 -3.22
C SER A 395 -3.34 -9.52 -2.68
N TYR A 396 -3.26 -10.63 -3.41
CA TYR A 396 -3.87 -11.90 -3.04
C TYR A 396 -2.94 -12.69 -2.12
N PHE A 397 -3.49 -13.39 -1.11
CA PHE A 397 -2.73 -14.22 -0.16
C PHE A 397 -1.78 -15.24 -0.80
N THR A 398 -2.08 -15.69 -2.03
CA THR A 398 -1.23 -16.65 -2.75
C THR A 398 0.01 -16.00 -3.39
N ARG A 399 0.10 -14.66 -3.36
CA ARG A 399 1.14 -13.85 -4.02
C ARG A 399 1.98 -13.04 -3.04
N THR A 400 1.41 -12.68 -1.89
CA THR A 400 2.05 -11.92 -0.81
C THR A 400 3.37 -12.50 -0.28
N PRO A 401 3.59 -13.84 -0.12
CA PRO A 401 4.89 -14.33 0.33
C PRO A 401 5.98 -14.04 -0.70
N GLY A 402 5.66 -14.24 -1.98
CA GLY A 402 6.59 -14.02 -3.08
C GLY A 402 7.00 -12.55 -3.22
N GLY A 403 6.04 -11.62 -3.11
CA GLY A 403 6.32 -10.19 -3.10
C GLY A 403 7.20 -9.76 -1.92
N SER A 404 6.86 -10.24 -0.71
CA SER A 404 7.63 -9.97 0.51
C SER A 404 9.07 -10.48 0.40
N MET A 405 9.25 -11.72 -0.08
CA MET A 405 10.59 -12.29 -0.28
C MET A 405 11.36 -11.62 -1.41
N THR A 406 10.69 -11.02 -2.40
CA THR A 406 11.35 -10.23 -3.45
C THR A 406 12.01 -8.99 -2.87
N MET A 407 11.33 -8.28 -1.97
CA MET A 407 11.90 -7.15 -1.23
C MET A 407 13.07 -7.58 -0.33
N ILE A 408 12.87 -8.61 0.50
CA ILE A 408 13.93 -9.10 1.41
C ILE A 408 15.19 -9.50 0.63
N ARG A 409 15.04 -10.25 -0.46
CA ARG A 409 16.19 -10.66 -1.30
C ARG A 409 16.87 -9.46 -1.94
N ALA A 410 16.11 -8.47 -2.41
CA ALA A 410 16.69 -7.26 -2.99
C ALA A 410 17.52 -6.47 -1.97
N LEU A 411 17.04 -6.32 -0.74
CA LEU A 411 17.73 -5.60 0.34
C LEU A 411 18.95 -6.37 0.89
N MET A 412 18.93 -7.70 0.77
CA MET A 412 20.07 -8.57 1.09
C MET A 412 21.19 -8.51 0.05
N ASP A 413 20.87 -8.23 -1.21
CA ASP A 413 21.83 -8.17 -2.32
C ASP A 413 22.51 -6.79 -2.42
N VAL A 414 23.31 -6.46 -1.40
CA VAL A 414 24.03 -5.18 -1.28
C VAL A 414 25.12 -4.98 -2.34
N LEU A 415 25.53 -6.05 -3.04
CA LEU A 415 26.54 -5.99 -4.11
C LEU A 415 25.94 -5.68 -5.48
N ALA A 416 24.64 -5.95 -5.64
CA ALA A 416 23.88 -5.60 -6.83
C ALA A 416 22.59 -4.88 -6.43
N PRO A 417 22.69 -3.68 -5.78
CA PRO A 417 21.53 -2.97 -5.29
C PRO A 417 20.59 -2.61 -6.46
N LYS A 418 19.29 -2.70 -6.20
CA LYS A 418 18.23 -2.44 -7.18
C LYS A 418 17.42 -1.22 -6.79
N THR A 419 16.99 -0.48 -7.79
CA THR A 419 16.00 0.59 -7.62
C THR A 419 14.64 0.01 -7.26
N TYR A 420 13.76 0.80 -6.63
CA TYR A 420 12.40 0.38 -6.34
C TYR A 420 11.66 -0.19 -7.57
N PRO A 421 11.66 0.47 -8.75
CA PRO A 421 11.06 -0.11 -9.96
C PRO A 421 11.68 -1.44 -10.40
N GLU A 422 13.00 -1.63 -10.28
CA GLU A 422 13.65 -2.91 -10.61
C GLU A 422 13.25 -4.03 -9.63
N ILE A 423 13.04 -3.69 -8.35
CA ILE A 423 12.53 -4.64 -7.36
C ILE A 423 11.07 -4.99 -7.68
N PHE A 424 10.23 -3.98 -7.88
CA PHE A 424 8.78 -4.15 -8.13
C PHE A 424 8.47 -4.85 -9.45
N ALA A 425 9.36 -4.76 -10.45
CA ALA A 425 9.23 -5.51 -11.71
C ALA A 425 9.27 -7.04 -11.51
N ASN A 426 9.70 -7.52 -10.34
CA ASN A 426 9.73 -8.93 -9.97
C ASN A 426 8.59 -9.33 -9.01
N ILE A 427 7.68 -8.40 -8.69
CA ILE A 427 6.44 -8.67 -7.95
C ILE A 427 5.32 -8.88 -8.98
N ASP A 428 4.26 -9.62 -8.61
CA ASP A 428 3.11 -9.84 -9.49
C ASP A 428 2.57 -8.50 -10.03
N PRO A 429 2.63 -8.27 -11.37
CA PRO A 429 2.26 -7.00 -11.96
C PRO A 429 0.79 -6.63 -11.74
N LEU A 430 -0.07 -7.61 -11.41
CA LEU A 430 -1.48 -7.35 -11.10
C LEU A 430 -1.69 -6.58 -9.79
N GLN A 431 -0.70 -6.57 -8.88
CA GLN A 431 -0.80 -5.86 -7.60
C GLN A 431 -0.46 -4.37 -7.72
N ILE A 432 0.28 -3.99 -8.76
CA ILE A 432 0.72 -2.62 -9.02
C ILE A 432 1.32 -2.01 -7.74
N VAL A 433 2.46 -2.55 -7.34
CA VAL A 433 3.18 -2.10 -6.15
C VAL A 433 3.76 -0.71 -6.40
N VAL A 434 3.61 0.16 -5.40
CA VAL A 434 4.06 1.55 -5.44
C VAL A 434 4.86 1.86 -4.18
N VAL A 435 5.84 2.74 -4.28
CA VAL A 435 6.52 3.35 -3.14
C VAL A 435 6.23 4.85 -3.11
N THR A 436 6.07 5.37 -1.90
CA THR A 436 6.05 6.80 -1.62
C THR A 436 6.97 7.16 -0.46
N GLY A 437 7.54 8.36 -0.47
CA GLY A 437 8.47 8.85 0.56
C GLY A 437 9.95 8.71 0.20
N GLU A 438 10.28 8.20 -0.99
CA GLU A 438 11.66 7.95 -1.41
C GLU A 438 12.38 9.21 -1.97
N GLU A 439 11.66 10.33 -2.12
CA GLU A 439 12.18 11.53 -2.81
C GLU A 439 13.52 12.03 -2.27
N ASP A 440 13.78 11.81 -0.99
CA ASP A 440 15.00 12.21 -0.29
C ASP A 440 15.98 11.05 -0.06
N ASN A 441 15.72 9.86 -0.61
CA ASN A 441 16.69 8.78 -0.63
C ASN A 441 17.94 9.22 -1.41
N THR A 442 19.08 9.05 -0.75
CA THR A 442 20.39 9.53 -1.23
C THR A 442 21.38 8.41 -1.51
N PHE A 443 20.98 7.15 -1.36
CA PHE A 443 21.82 6.00 -1.62
C PHE A 443 22.56 6.08 -2.95
N ASP A 444 23.88 5.91 -2.88
CA ASP A 444 24.78 5.95 -4.00
C ASP A 444 25.44 4.58 -4.18
N LYS A 445 24.97 3.80 -5.16
CA LYS A 445 25.50 2.47 -5.47
C LYS A 445 26.98 2.42 -5.81
N THR A 446 27.60 3.56 -6.12
CA THR A 446 29.04 3.63 -6.42
C THR A 446 29.88 3.65 -5.15
N LYS A 447 29.27 4.00 -4.00
CA LYS A 447 29.90 3.91 -2.70
C LYS A 447 29.73 2.49 -2.16
N THR A 448 30.82 1.94 -1.67
CA THR A 448 30.77 0.65 -0.98
C THR A 448 29.91 0.80 0.27
N VAL A 449 28.84 0.02 0.36
CA VAL A 449 28.14 -0.18 1.63
C VAL A 449 29.09 -0.98 2.51
N ILE A 450 29.56 -0.38 3.61
CA ILE A 450 30.30 -1.09 4.65
C ILE A 450 29.34 -1.24 5.83
N PRO A 451 28.71 -2.42 5.99
CA PRO A 451 27.77 -2.66 7.07
C PRO A 451 28.39 -2.48 8.45
N GLY A 452 27.64 -1.88 9.38
CA GLY A 452 28.09 -1.63 10.74
C GLY A 452 29.06 -0.45 10.91
N VAL A 453 29.36 0.30 9.84
CA VAL A 453 30.09 1.58 9.92
C VAL A 453 29.11 2.71 9.63
N PRO A 454 28.79 3.57 10.61
CA PRO A 454 27.89 4.69 10.39
C PRO A 454 28.37 5.59 9.22
N PRO A 455 27.46 6.11 8.38
CA PRO A 455 27.80 7.08 7.35
C PRO A 455 28.49 8.30 8.00
N GLY A 456 29.81 8.44 7.80
CA GLY A 456 30.65 9.47 8.44
C GLY A 456 31.85 8.95 9.24
N GLY A 457 32.00 7.63 9.41
CA GLY A 457 33.13 7.00 10.10
C GLY A 457 34.43 6.89 9.29
N LEU A 458 34.37 7.07 7.97
CA LEU A 458 35.54 7.19 7.10
C LEU A 458 35.67 8.66 6.69
N THR A 459 36.22 9.49 7.57
CA THR A 459 36.79 10.76 7.11
C THR A 459 37.87 10.44 6.09
N ASP A 460 37.92 11.20 4.98
CA ASP A 460 38.96 11.20 3.93
C ASP A 460 40.38 11.54 4.45
N ALA A 461 40.81 10.89 5.54
CA ALA A 461 42.16 10.96 6.06
C ALA A 461 42.99 9.85 5.42
N GLY A 462 43.42 10.07 4.16
CA GLY A 462 44.40 9.20 3.53
C GLY A 462 44.52 9.24 2.01
N ALA A 463 44.01 10.28 1.32
CA ALA A 463 44.24 10.46 -0.11
C ALA A 463 45.13 11.69 -0.39
N ASP A 464 46.27 11.77 0.28
CA ASP A 464 47.39 12.61 -0.09
C ASP A 464 48.56 11.77 -0.62
N GLY A 465 48.67 11.74 -1.95
CA GLY A 465 49.95 11.79 -2.65
C GLY A 465 50.78 10.51 -2.72
N SER A 466 50.59 9.75 -3.80
CA SER A 466 51.76 9.29 -4.59
C SER A 466 51.34 9.04 -6.03
N SER A 467 51.53 10.04 -6.87
CA SER A 467 51.65 9.88 -8.30
C SER A 467 52.93 9.08 -8.58
N ASP A 468 52.79 7.86 -9.08
CA ASP A 468 53.86 7.29 -9.89
C ASP A 468 53.28 6.67 -11.16
N ALA A 469 53.79 7.19 -12.27
CA ALA A 469 53.35 6.87 -13.61
C ALA A 469 53.94 5.52 -14.02
N GLY A 470 53.06 4.58 -14.37
CA GLY A 470 53.43 3.30 -14.98
C GLY A 470 52.59 3.05 -16.23
N THR A 471 53.08 3.51 -17.37
CA THR A 471 52.57 3.17 -18.70
C THR A 471 52.79 1.68 -18.98
N GLY A 472 51.73 0.94 -19.31
CA GLY A 472 51.81 -0.44 -19.78
C GLY A 472 50.58 -0.79 -20.62
N THR A 473 50.83 -0.94 -21.92
CA THR A 473 49.90 -1.33 -22.99
C THR A 473 49.70 -2.85 -23.07
N ASP A 474 48.60 -3.24 -23.74
CA ASP A 474 48.28 -4.55 -24.35
C ASP A 474 47.98 -5.71 -23.36
N GLY A 475 47.02 -6.61 -23.56
CA GLY A 475 46.10 -6.88 -24.65
C GLY A 475 45.40 -8.23 -24.42
N SER A 476 44.47 -8.56 -25.31
CA SER A 476 44.06 -9.91 -25.73
C SER A 476 43.17 -10.80 -24.83
N SER A 477 41.94 -10.99 -25.32
CA SER A 477 41.22 -12.25 -25.55
C SER A 477 41.60 -13.51 -24.74
N ASP A 478 40.60 -14.19 -24.17
CA ASP A 478 40.25 -15.50 -24.72
C ASP A 478 38.81 -15.93 -24.43
N ALA A 479 38.24 -16.61 -25.42
CA ALA A 479 36.94 -17.25 -25.41
C ALA A 479 37.10 -18.72 -24.97
N GLY A 480 36.13 -19.23 -24.21
CA GLY A 480 36.09 -20.64 -23.79
C GLY A 480 34.67 -21.20 -23.83
N THR A 481 34.33 -21.78 -24.97
CA THR A 481 33.14 -22.59 -25.25
C THR A 481 33.26 -24.03 -24.73
N GLY A 482 32.12 -24.66 -24.42
CA GLY A 482 31.94 -26.12 -24.36
C GLY A 482 31.62 -26.64 -22.95
N THR A 483 30.69 -27.57 -22.71
CA THR A 483 29.95 -28.50 -23.58
C THR A 483 28.79 -29.12 -22.79
N ASP A 484 27.83 -29.63 -23.56
CA ASP A 484 26.67 -30.44 -23.19
C ASP A 484 26.95 -31.62 -22.24
N GLY A 485 25.91 -32.02 -21.50
CA GLY A 485 25.91 -33.20 -20.64
C GLY A 485 24.51 -33.62 -20.21
N SER A 486 23.67 -34.00 -21.17
CA SER A 486 22.41 -34.71 -20.98
C SER A 486 22.65 -36.12 -20.42
N SER A 487 21.93 -36.51 -19.36
CA SER A 487 21.51 -37.90 -19.17
C SER A 487 20.25 -38.01 -18.33
N ASP A 488 19.18 -38.31 -19.05
CA ASP A 488 17.94 -38.96 -18.65
C ASP A 488 18.22 -40.35 -18.02
N ALA A 489 17.54 -40.70 -16.92
CA ALA A 489 17.35 -42.08 -16.48
C ALA A 489 16.23 -42.20 -15.41
N GLY A 490 15.04 -42.57 -15.86
CA GLY A 490 14.38 -43.83 -15.47
C GLY A 490 13.93 -44.05 -14.01
N LEU A 491 12.63 -43.84 -13.79
CA LEU A 491 11.64 -44.76 -13.17
C LEU A 491 12.15 -45.96 -12.35
N THR A 492 11.70 -46.07 -11.09
CA THR A 492 10.94 -47.25 -10.60
C THR A 492 9.98 -46.88 -9.47
N ASP A 493 8.75 -47.35 -9.64
CA ASP A 493 7.62 -47.45 -8.72
C ASP A 493 7.83 -48.57 -7.68
N ALA A 494 7.35 -48.38 -6.45
CA ALA A 494 6.72 -49.38 -5.57
C ALA A 494 6.70 -48.90 -4.10
N GLY A 495 5.54 -48.99 -3.44
CA GLY A 495 5.53 -49.16 -1.98
C GLY A 495 4.38 -48.48 -1.22
N THR A 496 3.14 -48.86 -1.51
CA THR A 496 1.99 -48.60 -0.63
C THR A 496 2.14 -49.36 0.69
N THR A 497 2.19 -48.65 1.81
CA THR A 497 1.87 -49.21 3.13
C THR A 497 0.96 -48.27 3.91
N LYS A 498 -0.17 -48.84 4.32
CA LYS A 498 -1.20 -48.31 5.20
C LYS A 498 -0.78 -48.57 6.65
N PRO A 499 -1.02 -47.66 7.60
CA PRO A 499 -1.17 -48.07 8.99
C PRO A 499 -2.55 -47.77 9.56
N ASP A 500 -2.91 -48.64 10.49
CA ASP A 500 -4.19 -48.80 11.15
C ASP A 500 -4.58 -47.67 12.09
N ALA A 501 -5.89 -47.58 12.28
CA ALA A 501 -6.56 -46.82 13.32
C ALA A 501 -6.35 -47.47 14.70
N SER A 502 -5.98 -46.67 15.71
CA SER A 502 -6.31 -46.99 17.11
C SER A 502 -6.33 -45.74 18.02
N THR A 503 -7.51 -45.55 18.63
CA THR A 503 -7.84 -44.94 19.94
C THR A 503 -7.46 -43.48 20.30
N PRO A 504 -8.43 -42.68 20.82
CA PRO A 504 -8.20 -41.31 21.28
C PRO A 504 -7.74 -41.25 22.75
N PRO A 505 -6.94 -40.23 23.15
CA PRO A 505 -6.57 -39.97 24.53
C PRO A 505 -7.66 -39.18 25.31
N PRO A 506 -7.66 -39.24 26.66
CA PRO A 506 -8.72 -38.68 27.50
C PRO A 506 -8.65 -37.15 27.66
N ALA A 507 -9.80 -36.54 27.89
CA ALA A 507 -9.99 -35.11 28.11
C ALA A 507 -9.34 -34.61 29.42
N PRO A 508 -8.68 -33.43 29.43
CA PRO A 508 -8.25 -32.80 30.66
C PRO A 508 -9.38 -31.94 31.26
N THR A 509 -9.74 -32.24 32.50
CA THR A 509 -10.53 -31.41 33.40
C THR A 509 -9.60 -30.42 34.12
N GLY A 510 -9.84 -29.11 33.93
CA GLY A 510 -9.08 -28.06 34.62
C GLY A 510 -9.86 -26.76 34.72
N THR A 511 -10.32 -26.46 35.93
CA THR A 511 -10.99 -25.21 36.36
C THR A 511 -10.06 -24.00 36.29
N ALA A 512 -10.53 -22.90 35.68
CA ALA A 512 -9.83 -21.62 35.64
C ALA A 512 -10.07 -20.76 36.91
N PRO A 513 -9.06 -20.04 37.43
CA PRO A 513 -9.22 -19.06 38.50
C PRO A 513 -9.65 -17.66 37.98
N PRO A 514 -10.26 -16.81 38.82
CA PRO A 514 -10.86 -15.53 38.40
C PRO A 514 -9.82 -14.43 38.13
N ALA A 515 -10.15 -13.56 37.17
CA ALA A 515 -9.35 -12.43 36.72
C ALA A 515 -9.28 -11.27 37.74
N PRO A 516 -8.15 -10.54 37.83
CA PRO A 516 -8.04 -9.35 38.65
C PRO A 516 -8.59 -8.11 37.93
N THR A 517 -9.38 -7.32 38.67
CA THR A 517 -9.91 -6.02 38.27
C THR A 517 -8.89 -4.91 38.59
N GLY A 518 -8.35 -4.26 37.56
CA GLY A 518 -7.50 -3.08 37.69
C GLY A 518 -7.79 -2.07 36.57
N THR A 519 -8.21 -0.87 36.95
CA THR A 519 -8.54 0.25 36.05
C THR A 519 -7.29 1.02 35.65
N VAL A 520 -7.08 1.19 34.33
CA VAL A 520 -6.03 2.04 33.72
C VAL A 520 -6.66 3.39 33.31
N PRO A 521 -6.01 4.55 33.58
CA PRO A 521 -6.52 5.87 33.19
C PRO A 521 -6.31 6.19 31.69
N PRO A 522 -7.12 7.09 31.10
CA PRO A 522 -7.13 7.33 29.65
C PRO A 522 -5.96 8.20 29.15
N ALA A 523 -5.49 7.86 27.96
CA ALA A 523 -4.51 8.62 27.16
C ALA A 523 -5.16 9.83 26.44
N PRO A 524 -4.38 10.86 26.08
CA PRO A 524 -4.88 12.16 25.61
C PRO A 524 -5.42 12.11 24.16
N THR A 525 -6.50 12.86 23.93
CA THR A 525 -7.23 12.97 22.67
C THR A 525 -6.54 13.89 21.67
N GLY A 526 -5.98 13.32 20.59
CA GLY A 526 -5.64 14.03 19.36
C GLY A 526 -6.80 13.94 18.35
N THR A 527 -7.09 15.02 17.65
CA THR A 527 -8.16 15.14 16.64
C THR A 527 -7.81 14.40 15.35
N ALA A 528 -8.12 13.11 15.29
CA ALA A 528 -8.26 12.38 14.03
C ALA A 528 -9.65 12.66 13.43
N VAL A 529 -9.71 12.83 12.10
CA VAL A 529 -10.98 12.80 11.35
C VAL A 529 -11.65 11.45 11.63
N PRO A 530 -12.90 11.40 12.11
CA PRO A 530 -13.55 10.13 12.38
C PRO A 530 -13.73 9.39 11.06
N ALA A 531 -13.25 8.14 11.01
CA ALA A 531 -13.66 7.21 9.98
C ALA A 531 -15.20 7.20 9.93
N PRO A 532 -15.82 7.25 8.74
CA PRO A 532 -17.24 7.01 8.65
C PRO A 532 -17.47 5.56 9.11
N GLY A 533 -17.98 5.35 10.33
CA GLY A 533 -18.55 4.06 10.73
C GLY A 533 -17.99 3.30 11.94
N ALA A 534 -17.50 3.95 13.00
CA ALA A 534 -17.36 3.26 14.29
C ALA A 534 -18.74 3.06 14.97
N GLY A 535 -19.64 2.33 14.33
CA GLY A 535 -20.94 1.93 14.86
C GLY A 535 -21.15 0.45 14.59
N GLY A 536 -21.13 -0.37 15.64
CA GLY A 536 -21.18 -1.83 15.51
C GLY A 536 -22.51 -2.37 14.99
N GLU A 537 -22.42 -3.42 14.15
CA GLU A 537 -23.36 -4.53 13.88
C GLU A 537 -22.87 -5.30 12.61
N PRO A 538 -23.50 -6.39 12.13
CA PRO A 538 -23.57 -7.74 12.68
C PRO A 538 -22.89 -8.80 11.77
N GLY A 539 -22.09 -9.70 12.36
CA GLY A 539 -21.93 -11.14 12.07
C GLY A 539 -21.84 -11.76 10.66
N ASN A 540 -21.90 -11.05 9.53
CA ASN A 540 -21.95 -11.70 8.22
C ASN A 540 -21.25 -10.88 7.11
N GLU A 541 -19.99 -10.49 7.35
CA GLU A 541 -19.08 -10.18 6.25
C GLU A 541 -18.63 -11.52 5.64
N THR A 542 -19.38 -12.04 4.66
CA THR A 542 -18.76 -12.93 3.66
C THR A 542 -17.62 -12.12 3.05
N GLY A 543 -16.40 -12.54 3.38
CA GLY A 543 -15.20 -11.70 3.33
C GLY A 543 -14.98 -11.01 1.99
N CYS A 544 -14.17 -9.96 2.02
CA CYS A 544 -13.60 -9.41 0.81
C CYS A 544 -12.82 -10.52 0.09
N ALA A 545 -13.47 -11.21 -0.86
CA ALA A 545 -12.94 -12.38 -1.53
C ALA A 545 -11.87 -11.99 -2.54
N CYS A 546 -10.74 -11.48 -2.06
CA CYS A 546 -9.48 -11.43 -2.79
C CYS A 546 -8.87 -12.87 -2.83
N GLU A 547 -9.66 -13.88 -3.22
CA GLU A 547 -9.24 -15.30 -3.27
C GLU A 547 -8.93 -15.79 -4.69
N THR A 548 -9.55 -15.21 -5.72
CA THR A 548 -9.36 -15.63 -7.11
C THR A 548 -8.92 -14.47 -7.97
N ALA A 549 -7.74 -14.58 -8.58
CA ALA A 549 -7.36 -13.69 -9.67
C ALA A 549 -8.38 -13.82 -10.82
N PRO A 550 -8.86 -12.73 -11.43
CA PRO A 550 -9.79 -12.81 -12.54
C PRO A 550 -9.14 -13.57 -13.71
N GLY A 551 -9.80 -14.63 -14.17
CA GLY A 551 -9.41 -15.34 -15.39
C GLY A 551 -9.49 -14.39 -16.58
N THR A 552 -8.39 -14.28 -17.33
CA THR A 552 -8.31 -13.40 -18.51
C THR A 552 -9.26 -13.86 -19.61
N SER A 553 -10.45 -13.25 -19.70
CA SER A 553 -11.26 -13.31 -20.92
C SER A 553 -10.94 -12.10 -21.80
N ALA A 554 -10.09 -12.31 -22.81
CA ALA A 554 -9.89 -11.35 -23.89
C ALA A 554 -11.17 -11.30 -24.74
N GLY A 555 -11.94 -10.21 -24.63
CA GLY A 555 -13.06 -9.91 -25.51
C GLY A 555 -12.58 -9.07 -26.68
N ASP A 556 -12.45 -9.70 -27.85
CA ASP A 556 -12.29 -9.04 -29.14
C ASP A 556 -13.51 -8.15 -29.43
N VAL A 557 -13.27 -6.87 -29.75
CA VAL A 557 -14.27 -5.97 -30.32
C VAL A 557 -13.78 -5.57 -31.71
N SER A 558 -14.19 -6.33 -32.73
CA SER A 558 -14.03 -5.94 -34.12
C SER A 558 -15.38 -5.73 -34.79
N GLY A 559 -15.63 -4.49 -35.19
CA GLY A 559 -16.08 -4.16 -36.54
C GLY A 559 -17.55 -4.39 -36.89
N ALA A 560 -18.31 -3.30 -36.91
CA ALA A 560 -19.57 -3.19 -37.63
C ALA A 560 -19.44 -3.44 -39.14
N SER A 561 -20.46 -4.03 -39.76
CA SER A 561 -20.74 -3.88 -41.19
C SER A 561 -22.24 -3.98 -41.45
N PHE A 562 -22.75 -2.94 -42.11
CA PHE A 562 -24.10 -2.83 -42.68
C PHE A 562 -24.14 -3.46 -44.08
N ALA A 563 -25.37 -3.82 -44.50
CA ALA A 563 -25.90 -3.94 -45.86
C ALA A 563 -25.95 -5.31 -46.57
N ALA A 564 -27.15 -5.91 -46.50
CA ALA A 564 -28.10 -6.18 -47.60
C ALA A 564 -27.64 -6.69 -49.00
N PHE A 565 -28.29 -7.80 -49.40
CA PHE A 565 -28.77 -8.21 -50.75
C PHE A 565 -27.93 -7.92 -52.01
N GLY A 566 -27.62 -8.96 -52.79
CA GLY A 566 -27.28 -8.76 -54.22
C GLY A 566 -26.69 -9.98 -54.93
N LEU A 567 -27.48 -10.53 -55.86
CA LEU A 567 -27.30 -11.74 -56.66
C LEU A 567 -26.32 -11.56 -57.87
N VAL A 568 -25.83 -12.69 -58.40
CA VAL A 568 -25.31 -12.97 -59.78
C VAL A 568 -23.85 -12.62 -60.12
N GLY A 569 -23.14 -13.63 -60.68
CA GLY A 569 -22.41 -13.42 -61.95
C GLY A 569 -21.05 -14.09 -62.13
N LEU A 570 -21.04 -15.22 -62.84
CA LEU A 570 -19.90 -15.83 -63.55
C LEU A 570 -18.97 -14.81 -64.26
N PHE A 571 -17.66 -15.08 -64.31
CA PHE A 571 -16.99 -15.65 -65.50
C PHE A 571 -15.48 -15.89 -65.29
N ALA A 572 -15.02 -16.97 -65.90
CA ALA A 572 -13.64 -17.44 -65.96
C ALA A 572 -12.77 -16.66 -66.97
N ALA A 573 -11.44 -16.73 -66.77
CA ALA A 573 -10.43 -17.16 -67.76
C ALA A 573 -9.13 -16.32 -67.80
N ARG A 574 -8.07 -16.90 -67.23
CA ARG A 574 -6.88 -17.42 -67.95
C ARG A 574 -6.27 -16.54 -69.07
N ARG A 575 -5.07 -15.97 -68.85
CA ARG A 575 -3.85 -16.25 -69.67
C ARG A 575 -2.56 -15.54 -69.21
N ARG A 576 -1.56 -16.40 -69.00
CA ARG A 576 -0.09 -16.35 -69.14
C ARG A 576 0.66 -15.11 -69.69
N ARG A 577 1.82 -14.90 -69.02
CA ARG A 577 3.22 -14.67 -69.47
C ARG A 577 3.60 -13.31 -70.07
N THR A 578 4.64 -12.68 -69.49
CA THR A 578 6.04 -12.59 -70.01
C THR A 578 6.91 -11.77 -69.03
N THR A 579 8.03 -12.33 -68.51
CA THR A 579 9.46 -11.88 -68.66
C THR A 579 9.72 -10.39 -68.32
N SER A 580 10.69 -9.97 -67.50
CA SER A 580 12.14 -10.23 -67.58
C SER A 580 12.88 -9.50 -66.44
N ASP A 581 13.88 -10.19 -65.89
CA ASP A 581 15.18 -9.76 -65.32
C ASP A 581 15.53 -8.31 -64.88
N ARG A 582 16.21 -8.31 -63.71
CA ARG A 582 17.42 -7.56 -63.28
C ARG A 582 17.33 -6.04 -63.04
N ARG A 583 17.40 -5.65 -61.76
CA ARG A 583 18.67 -5.35 -61.05
C ARG A 583 18.51 -5.58 -59.56
#